data_AF-A0AA39FNA7-F1
#
_entry.id   AF-A0AA39FNA7-F1
#
_cell.length_a   1.000
_cell.length_b   1.000
_cell.length_c   1.000
_cell.angle_alpha   90.00
_cell.angle_beta   90.00
_cell.angle_gamma   90.00
#
_symmetry.space_group_name_H-M   'P 1'
#
loop_
_entity.id
_entity.type
_entity.pdbx_description
1 polymer ?
#
loop_
_entity_poly.entity_id
_entity_poly.type
_entity_poly.pdbx_seq_one_letter_code
_entity_poly.pdbx_strand_id
1 'polypeptide(L)'
;MRLALSGLLEWLKSIDKKCYLAAHNLSFDDTLEIIRNTTNRRGRGACSISGLSSMLKINCSRAHNAIYDCDILSQIFHKLNITSAMLVHSAHTFQSKIQYWKREEVAGQNLSTLLPLQSTVGVAIRKKLAFVGYTIDILQQIYDLSGEDGLQQQIREKLKKNRISRRDVGANKLLTATSGMGRGTSDLNMFQQLPNNYDKQQKTYSLPAAEPSTIDS
;
A
#
# COMPACT_ATOMS: atom_id res chain seq x y z
N MET A 1 17.34 8.23 15.48
CA MET A 1 17.10 7.20 14.44
C MET A 1 18.24 6.20 14.33
N ARG A 2 19.51 6.63 14.17
CA ARG A 2 20.68 5.73 14.08
C ARG A 2 20.76 4.71 15.22
N LEU A 3 20.64 5.15 16.48
CA LEU A 3 20.66 4.25 17.64
C LEU A 3 19.57 3.17 17.61
N ALA A 4 18.34 3.55 17.24
CA ALA A 4 17.23 2.60 17.13
C ALA A 4 17.47 1.57 16.02
N LEU A 5 18.03 1.98 14.88
CA LEU A 5 18.38 1.07 13.78
C LEU A 5 19.56 0.16 14.14
N SER A 6 20.55 0.68 14.88
CA SER A 6 21.65 -0.13 15.40
C SER A 6 21.14 -1.19 16.37
N GLY A 7 20.28 -0.82 17.33
CA GLY A 7 19.69 -1.77 18.25
C GLY A 7 18.83 -2.83 17.56
N LEU A 8 18.02 -2.42 16.56
CA LEU A 8 17.26 -3.38 15.74
C LEU A 8 18.18 -4.35 14.99
N LEU A 9 19.28 -3.84 14.40
CA LEU A 9 20.24 -4.67 13.69
C LEU A 9 20.94 -5.67 14.62
N GLU A 10 21.36 -5.22 15.80
CA GLU A 10 21.97 -6.08 16.82
C GLU A 10 21.00 -7.16 17.28
N TRP A 11 19.74 -6.79 17.54
CA TRP A 11 18.69 -7.76 17.88
C TRP A 11 18.46 -8.77 16.75
N LEU A 12 18.34 -8.32 15.50
CA LEU A 12 18.19 -9.22 14.34
C LEU A 12 19.37 -10.19 14.20
N LYS A 13 20.60 -9.70 14.42
CA LYS A 13 21.80 -10.55 14.41
C LYS A 13 21.79 -11.57 15.54
N SER A 14 21.29 -11.20 16.73
CA SER A 14 21.22 -12.10 17.89
C SER A 14 20.28 -13.29 17.72
N ILE A 15 19.31 -13.21 16.80
CA ILE A 15 18.38 -14.32 16.51
C ILE A 15 19.10 -15.48 15.81
N ASP A 16 20.19 -15.19 15.08
CA ASP A 16 21.02 -16.15 14.34
C ASP A 16 20.23 -17.14 13.45
N LYS A 17 19.12 -16.67 12.88
CA LYS A 17 18.24 -17.46 12.00
C LYS A 17 17.72 -16.59 10.86
N LYS A 18 17.27 -17.24 9.79
CA LYS A 18 16.52 -16.55 8.73
C LYS A 18 15.20 -16.05 9.30
N CYS A 19 14.99 -14.74 9.25
CA CYS A 19 13.79 -14.09 9.77
C CYS A 19 12.95 -13.50 8.63
N TYR A 20 11.65 -13.40 8.89
CA TYR A 20 10.70 -12.66 8.07
C TYR A 20 10.13 -11.52 8.90
N LEU A 21 10.07 -10.32 8.34
CA LEU A 21 9.44 -9.17 8.97
C LEU A 21 8.00 -9.07 8.50
N ALA A 22 7.07 -9.41 9.38
CA ALA A 22 5.64 -9.26 9.12
C ALA A 22 5.17 -7.88 9.56
N ALA A 23 4.46 -7.18 8.68
CA ALA A 23 3.76 -5.96 9.05
C ALA A 23 2.35 -5.93 8.47
N HIS A 24 1.50 -5.10 9.06
CA HIS A 24 0.14 -4.90 8.60
C HIS A 24 0.01 -3.54 7.91
N ASN A 25 -0.41 -3.53 6.64
CA ASN A 25 -0.65 -2.32 5.86
C ASN A 25 0.59 -1.41 5.72
N LEU A 26 1.78 -2.02 5.58
CA LEU A 26 3.02 -1.32 5.26
C LEU A 26 3.50 -1.69 3.85
N SER A 27 4.18 -0.75 3.19
CA SER A 27 4.66 -0.93 1.81
C SER A 27 5.77 -1.98 1.66
N PHE A 28 6.46 -2.32 2.76
CA PHE A 28 7.56 -3.28 2.76
C PHE A 28 7.07 -4.73 2.67
N ASP A 29 6.42 -5.27 3.69
CA ASP A 29 5.83 -6.61 3.69
C ASP A 29 4.40 -6.55 4.24
N ASP A 30 3.44 -6.46 3.32
CA ASP A 30 2.03 -6.29 3.64
C ASP A 30 1.33 -7.64 3.81
N THR A 31 1.11 -8.05 5.06
CA THR A 31 0.37 -9.29 5.37
C THR A 31 -1.12 -9.21 5.02
N LEU A 32 -1.60 -8.04 4.60
CA LEU A 32 -2.99 -7.81 4.22
C LEU A 32 -3.47 -8.71 3.09
N GLU A 33 -2.61 -9.07 2.12
CA GLU A 33 -3.01 -9.97 1.03
C GLU A 33 -3.32 -11.38 1.55
N ILE A 34 -2.44 -11.95 2.39
CA ILE A 34 -2.71 -13.24 3.03
C ILE A 34 -3.99 -13.15 3.86
N ILE A 35 -4.12 -12.13 4.70
CA ILE A 35 -5.30 -11.96 5.56
C ILE A 35 -6.59 -11.89 4.72
N ARG A 36 -6.58 -11.15 3.60
CA ARG A 36 -7.74 -11.06 2.70
C ARG A 36 -8.07 -12.39 2.05
N ASN A 37 -7.06 -13.14 1.62
CA ASN A 37 -7.27 -14.46 1.00
C ASN A 37 -7.80 -15.46 2.03
N THR A 38 -7.33 -15.41 3.27
CA THR A 38 -7.80 -16.28 4.36
C THR A 38 -9.22 -15.92 4.82
N THR A 39 -9.55 -14.62 4.89
CA THR A 39 -10.85 -14.16 5.44
C THR A 39 -11.94 -13.97 4.38
N ASN A 40 -11.58 -13.90 3.10
CA ASN A 40 -12.45 -13.46 2.00
C ASN A 40 -13.11 -12.07 2.20
N ARG A 41 -12.62 -11.27 3.15
CA ARG A 41 -13.17 -9.95 3.45
C ARG A 41 -12.58 -8.89 2.54
N ARG A 42 -13.45 -8.00 2.07
CA ARG A 42 -13.10 -6.85 1.22
C ARG A 42 -13.86 -5.61 1.70
N GLY A 43 -13.35 -4.44 1.36
CA GLY A 43 -13.94 -3.16 1.74
C GLY A 43 -13.08 -2.37 2.73
N ARG A 44 -13.43 -1.08 2.89
CA ARG A 44 -12.70 -0.14 3.74
C ARG A 44 -12.79 -0.59 5.20
N GLY A 45 -11.66 -0.68 5.89
CA GLY A 45 -11.59 -1.08 7.30
C GLY A 45 -11.90 -2.56 7.60
N ALA A 46 -12.37 -3.35 6.62
CA ALA A 46 -12.77 -4.74 6.85
C ALA A 46 -11.60 -5.64 7.28
N CYS A 47 -10.39 -5.29 6.86
CA CYS A 47 -9.14 -5.97 7.21
C CYS A 47 -8.15 -5.02 7.90
N SER A 48 -8.59 -3.91 8.51
CA SER A 48 -7.70 -3.15 9.41
C SER A 48 -7.47 -3.95 10.69
N ILE A 49 -6.44 -3.60 11.47
CA ILE A 49 -6.24 -4.17 12.81
C ILE A 49 -7.54 -4.10 13.63
N SER A 50 -8.17 -2.93 13.70
CA SER A 50 -9.45 -2.76 14.42
C SER A 50 -10.58 -3.63 13.88
N GLY A 51 -10.75 -3.72 12.56
CA GLY A 51 -11.79 -4.53 11.94
C GLY A 51 -11.58 -6.03 12.16
N LEU A 52 -10.33 -6.50 12.08
CA LEU A 52 -9.95 -7.89 12.35
C LEU A 52 -10.10 -8.22 13.84
N SER A 53 -9.67 -7.32 14.72
CA SER A 53 -9.80 -7.49 16.17
C SER A 53 -11.26 -7.62 16.59
N SER A 54 -12.15 -6.76 16.05
CA SER A 54 -13.58 -6.86 16.30
C SER A 54 -14.15 -8.21 15.85
N MET A 55 -13.81 -8.65 14.62
CA MET A 55 -14.27 -9.94 14.09
C MET A 55 -13.78 -11.14 14.92
N LEU A 56 -12.52 -11.10 15.33
CA LEU A 56 -11.85 -12.22 16.02
C LEU A 56 -12.00 -12.17 17.54
N LYS A 57 -12.73 -11.16 18.06
CA LYS A 57 -12.89 -10.88 19.50
C LYS A 57 -11.54 -10.72 20.20
N ILE A 58 -10.64 -9.94 19.60
CA ILE A 58 -9.34 -9.56 20.17
C ILE A 58 -9.48 -8.17 20.80
N ASN A 59 -8.95 -7.98 22.01
CA ASN A 59 -8.95 -6.68 22.67
C ASN A 59 -8.01 -5.70 21.95
N CYS A 60 -8.53 -4.55 21.52
CA CYS A 60 -7.78 -3.51 20.84
C CYS A 60 -7.69 -2.19 21.63
N SER A 61 -7.99 -2.19 22.92
CA SER A 61 -7.98 -0.99 23.79
C SER A 61 -6.64 -0.23 23.80
N ARG A 62 -5.54 -0.90 23.45
CA ARG A 62 -4.18 -0.34 23.42
C ARG A 62 -3.61 -0.20 22.00
N ALA A 63 -4.46 -0.25 20.98
CA ALA A 63 -4.04 -0.01 19.60
C ALA A 63 -3.38 1.39 19.46
N HIS A 64 -2.58 1.58 18.41
CA HIS A 64 -1.75 2.78 18.17
C HIS A 64 -0.47 2.86 18.99
N ASN A 65 -0.12 1.79 19.70
CA ASN A 65 1.19 1.58 20.27
C ASN A 65 1.83 0.39 19.55
N ALA A 66 3.04 0.59 19.01
CA ALA A 66 3.67 -0.41 18.14
C ALA A 66 3.83 -1.79 18.79
N ILE A 67 4.09 -1.85 20.11
CA ILE A 67 4.25 -3.13 20.83
C ILE A 67 2.91 -3.87 20.88
N TYR A 68 1.83 -3.16 21.24
CA TYR A 68 0.49 -3.76 21.29
C TYR A 68 -0.07 -4.06 19.90
N ASP A 69 0.25 -3.25 18.89
CA ASP A 69 -0.13 -3.52 17.50
C ASP A 69 0.56 -4.79 16.98
N CYS A 70 1.83 -5.03 17.35
CA CYS A 70 2.54 -6.28 17.05
C CYS A 70 1.89 -7.49 17.74
N ASP A 71 1.51 -7.35 19.01
CA ASP A 71 0.84 -8.42 19.76
C ASP A 71 -0.54 -8.75 19.17
N ILE A 72 -1.34 -7.73 18.86
CA ILE A 72 -2.64 -7.90 18.20
C ILE A 72 -2.47 -8.59 16.85
N LEU A 73 -1.48 -8.20 16.05
CA LEU A 73 -1.20 -8.83 14.76
C LEU A 73 -0.81 -10.31 14.91
N SER A 74 -0.01 -10.65 15.92
CA SER A 74 0.33 -12.04 16.25
C SER A 74 -0.93 -12.86 16.60
N GLN A 75 -1.81 -12.31 17.44
CA GLN A 75 -3.09 -12.94 17.78
C GLN A 75 -4.01 -13.12 16.56
N ILE A 76 -4.01 -12.15 15.63
CA ILE A 76 -4.73 -12.26 14.35
C ILE A 76 -4.19 -13.45 13.55
N PHE A 77 -2.87 -13.56 13.38
CA PHE A 77 -2.27 -14.69 12.65
C PHE A 77 -2.64 -16.03 13.28
N HIS A 78 -2.57 -16.12 14.60
CA HIS A 78 -2.94 -17.32 15.33
C HIS A 78 -4.41 -17.70 15.11
N LYS A 79 -5.34 -16.76 15.32
CA LYS A 79 -6.78 -17.03 15.14
C LYS A 79 -7.20 -17.30 13.69
N LEU A 80 -6.44 -16.81 12.72
CA LEU A 80 -6.65 -17.09 11.29
C LEU A 80 -5.88 -18.32 10.78
N ASN A 81 -5.15 -19.03 11.65
CA ASN A 81 -4.27 -20.15 11.28
C ASN A 81 -3.26 -19.77 10.17
N ILE A 82 -2.78 -18.52 10.16
CA ILE A 82 -1.75 -18.07 9.22
C ILE A 82 -0.40 -18.54 9.75
N THR A 83 0.24 -19.45 9.02
CA THR A 83 1.52 -20.05 9.43
C THR A 83 2.71 -19.22 8.95
N SER A 84 3.86 -19.41 9.60
CA SER A 84 5.13 -18.81 9.15
C SER A 84 5.49 -19.22 7.71
N ALA A 85 5.14 -20.44 7.29
CA ALA A 85 5.36 -20.89 5.92
C ALA A 85 4.55 -20.08 4.90
N MET A 86 3.29 -19.76 5.21
CA MET A 86 2.47 -18.89 4.36
C MET A 86 3.06 -17.48 4.26
N LEU A 87 3.47 -16.91 5.39
CA LEU A 87 4.10 -15.59 5.45
C LEU A 87 5.37 -15.55 4.60
N VAL A 88 6.28 -16.52 4.79
CA VAL A 88 7.54 -16.62 4.02
C VAL A 88 7.27 -16.83 2.53
N HIS A 89 6.28 -17.62 2.15
CA HIS A 89 5.96 -17.84 0.73
C HIS A 89 5.41 -16.58 0.05
N SER A 90 4.70 -15.73 0.78
CA SER A 90 4.22 -14.44 0.27
C SER A 90 5.25 -13.31 0.31
N ALA A 91 6.37 -13.54 0.99
CA ALA A 91 7.35 -12.50 1.28
C ALA A 91 7.99 -11.96 0.00
N HIS A 92 8.19 -10.65 -0.04
CA HIS A 92 9.02 -10.04 -1.05
C HIS A 92 10.48 -10.02 -0.60
N THR A 93 11.42 -10.21 -1.53
CA THR A 93 12.83 -10.01 -1.20
C THR A 93 13.11 -8.53 -1.01
N PHE A 94 14.06 -8.19 -0.14
CA PHE A 94 14.50 -6.80 0.05
C PHE A 94 14.89 -6.15 -1.28
N GLN A 95 15.62 -6.90 -2.13
CA GLN A 95 16.00 -6.43 -3.46
C GLN A 95 14.78 -6.12 -4.34
N SER A 96 13.75 -6.97 -4.33
CA SER A 96 12.52 -6.72 -5.09
C SER A 96 11.80 -5.43 -4.63
N LYS A 97 11.87 -5.11 -3.33
CA LYS A 97 11.29 -3.89 -2.77
C LYS A 97 12.08 -2.63 -3.10
N ILE A 98 13.42 -2.69 -3.09
CA ILE A 98 14.25 -1.60 -3.61
C ILE A 98 13.88 -1.29 -5.07
N GLN A 99 13.74 -2.31 -5.91
CA GLN A 99 13.36 -2.11 -7.32
C GLN A 99 11.94 -1.57 -7.45
N TYR A 100 11.03 -1.92 -6.55
CA TYR A 100 9.70 -1.32 -6.49
C TYR A 100 9.78 0.18 -6.15
N TRP A 101 10.50 0.57 -5.10
CA TRP A 101 10.62 1.97 -4.70
C TRP A 101 11.28 2.84 -5.77
N LYS A 102 12.33 2.33 -6.42
CA LYS A 102 12.94 3.02 -7.56
C LYS A 102 11.94 3.26 -8.70
N ARG A 103 11.09 2.26 -8.99
CA ARG A 103 10.01 2.42 -9.99
C ARG A 103 8.94 3.40 -9.53
N GLU A 104 8.59 3.42 -8.25
CA GLU A 104 7.63 4.37 -7.70
C GLU A 104 8.13 5.82 -7.79
N GLU A 105 9.42 6.04 -7.54
CA GLU A 105 10.06 7.35 -7.71
C GLU A 105 10.00 7.83 -9.17
N VAL A 106 10.42 6.97 -10.12
CA VAL A 106 10.32 7.27 -11.56
C VAL A 106 8.86 7.45 -12.00
N ALA A 107 7.93 6.67 -11.44
CA ALA A 107 6.51 6.82 -11.72
C ALA A 107 5.98 8.19 -11.28
N GLY A 108 6.49 8.76 -10.19
CA GLY A 108 6.17 10.12 -9.77
C GLY A 108 6.54 11.16 -10.83
N GLN A 109 7.73 11.02 -11.43
CA GLN A 109 8.21 11.87 -12.53
C GLN A 109 7.38 11.64 -13.81
N ASN A 110 7.10 10.39 -14.18
CA ASN A 110 6.28 10.09 -15.35
C ASN A 110 4.85 10.66 -15.18
N LEU A 111 4.30 10.63 -13.97
CA LEU A 111 2.95 11.13 -13.70
C LEU A 111 2.82 12.62 -13.97
N SER A 112 3.86 13.43 -13.71
CA SER A 112 3.82 14.86 -14.02
C SER A 112 3.77 15.12 -15.52
N THR A 113 4.39 14.25 -16.34
CA THR A 113 4.29 14.34 -17.80
C THR A 113 2.85 14.10 -18.30
N LEU A 114 2.04 13.34 -17.55
CA LEU A 114 0.66 13.00 -17.91
C LEU A 114 -0.36 14.04 -17.41
N LEU A 115 0.07 15.21 -16.93
CA LEU A 115 -0.81 16.32 -16.55
C LEU A 115 -1.75 16.78 -17.69
N PRO A 116 -1.32 16.87 -18.96
CA PRO A 116 -2.21 17.26 -20.06
C PRO A 116 -3.46 16.37 -20.20
N LEU A 117 -3.40 15.12 -19.74
CA LEU A 117 -4.50 14.17 -19.81
C LEU A 117 -5.48 14.26 -18.63
N GLN A 118 -5.33 15.23 -17.72
CA GLN A 118 -6.11 15.24 -16.47
C GLN A 118 -7.63 15.41 -16.64
N SER A 119 -8.06 16.07 -17.71
CA SER A 119 -9.47 16.31 -18.02
C SER A 119 -10.15 15.10 -18.65
N THR A 120 -9.39 14.21 -19.30
CA THR A 120 -9.91 13.06 -20.05
C THR A 120 -9.61 11.73 -19.35
N VAL A 121 -8.49 11.64 -18.62
CA VAL A 121 -8.02 10.42 -17.97
C VAL A 121 -7.91 10.63 -16.45
N GLY A 122 -8.74 9.90 -15.72
CA GLY A 122 -8.75 9.92 -14.26
C GLY A 122 -7.38 9.58 -13.65
N VAL A 123 -7.08 10.18 -12.49
CA VAL A 123 -5.80 10.06 -11.79
C VAL A 123 -5.35 8.61 -11.58
N ALA A 124 -6.28 7.70 -11.31
CA ALA A 124 -5.97 6.29 -11.08
C ALA A 124 -5.39 5.59 -12.32
N ILE A 125 -5.86 5.94 -13.52
CA ILE A 125 -5.32 5.40 -14.77
C ILE A 125 -3.98 6.04 -15.09
N ARG A 126 -3.85 7.36 -14.93
CA ARG A 126 -2.57 8.06 -15.13
C ARG A 126 -1.47 7.53 -14.22
N LYS A 127 -1.77 7.26 -12.94
CA LYS A 127 -0.83 6.60 -12.02
C LYS A 127 -0.38 5.22 -12.52
N LYS A 128 -1.30 4.42 -13.06
CA LYS A 128 -0.96 3.11 -13.63
C LYS A 128 -0.09 3.23 -14.88
N LEU A 129 -0.40 4.16 -15.78
CA LEU A 129 0.40 4.45 -16.97
C LEU A 129 1.83 4.88 -16.59
N ALA A 130 1.94 5.84 -15.69
CA ALA A 130 3.22 6.33 -15.18
C ALA A 130 4.06 5.21 -14.54
N PHE A 131 3.42 4.34 -13.74
CA PHE A 131 4.08 3.20 -13.09
C PHE A 131 4.61 2.15 -14.07
N VAL A 132 3.96 1.98 -15.23
CA VAL A 132 4.46 1.09 -16.29
C VAL A 132 5.42 1.79 -17.27
N GLY A 133 5.83 3.02 -16.95
CA GLY A 133 6.83 3.78 -17.69
C GLY A 133 6.29 4.64 -18.83
N TYR A 134 4.97 4.87 -18.92
CA TYR A 134 4.42 5.77 -19.94
C TYR A 134 4.55 7.23 -19.53
N THR A 135 5.05 8.03 -20.46
CA THR A 135 5.01 9.49 -20.46
C THR A 135 4.08 9.99 -21.56
N ILE A 136 3.76 11.29 -21.57
CA ILE A 136 2.96 11.87 -22.67
C ILE A 136 3.63 11.69 -24.03
N ASP A 137 4.96 11.85 -24.09
CA ASP A 137 5.73 11.72 -25.33
C ASP A 137 5.68 10.30 -25.89
N ILE A 138 5.78 9.28 -25.02
CA ILE A 138 5.67 7.88 -25.44
C ILE A 138 4.25 7.58 -25.95
N LEU A 139 3.22 8.12 -25.31
CA LEU A 139 1.84 7.92 -25.76
C LEU A 139 1.59 8.59 -27.11
N GLN A 140 2.11 9.81 -27.30
CA GLN A 140 2.05 10.52 -28.58
C GLN A 140 2.79 9.75 -29.66
N GLN A 141 4.01 9.29 -29.39
CA GLN A 141 4.80 8.50 -30.33
C GLN A 141 4.07 7.22 -30.76
N ILE A 142 3.42 6.51 -29.82
CA ILE A 142 2.66 5.30 -30.16
C ILE A 142 1.46 5.65 -31.04
N TYR A 143 0.76 6.74 -30.73
CA TYR A 143 -0.37 7.21 -31.54
C TYR A 143 0.06 7.59 -32.95
N ASP A 144 1.17 8.32 -33.09
CA ASP A 144 1.70 8.75 -34.39
C ASP A 144 2.13 7.54 -35.24
N LEU A 145 2.67 6.49 -34.62
CA LEU A 145 3.16 5.29 -35.31
C LEU A 145 2.07 4.26 -35.63
N SER A 146 1.05 4.14 -34.80
CA SER A 146 0.11 3.00 -34.85
C SER A 146 -1.36 3.40 -34.69
N GLY A 147 -1.64 4.70 -34.67
CA GLY A 147 -2.98 5.23 -34.49
C GLY A 147 -3.61 4.88 -33.14
N GLU A 148 -4.91 5.08 -33.07
CA GLU A 148 -5.70 4.82 -31.87
C GLU A 148 -5.68 3.33 -31.48
N ASP A 149 -5.89 2.42 -32.44
CA ASP A 149 -5.95 0.98 -32.18
C ASP A 149 -4.63 0.46 -31.60
N GLY A 150 -3.49 0.92 -32.14
CA GLY A 150 -2.18 0.57 -31.62
C GLY A 150 -1.95 1.09 -30.20
N LEU A 151 -2.37 2.32 -29.91
CA LEU A 151 -2.30 2.89 -28.57
C LEU A 151 -3.14 2.08 -27.57
N GLN A 152 -4.39 1.77 -27.93
CA GLN A 152 -5.28 0.96 -27.09
C GLN A 152 -4.70 -0.43 -26.82
N GLN A 153 -4.17 -1.10 -27.84
CA GLN A 153 -3.56 -2.42 -27.70
C GLN A 153 -2.34 -2.39 -26.77
N GLN A 154 -1.43 -1.44 -26.97
CA GLN A 154 -0.21 -1.29 -26.17
C GLN A 154 -0.53 -1.03 -24.69
N ILE A 155 -1.44 -0.09 -24.41
CA ILE A 155 -1.89 0.22 -23.06
C ILE A 155 -2.51 -1.03 -22.43
N ARG A 156 -3.41 -1.72 -23.15
CA ARG A 156 -4.09 -2.93 -22.66
C ARG A 156 -3.08 -4.02 -22.30
N GLU A 157 -2.09 -4.29 -23.15
CA GLU A 157 -1.10 -5.33 -22.92
C GLU A 157 -0.13 -4.99 -21.78
N LYS A 158 0.39 -3.76 -21.72
CA LYS A 158 1.29 -3.35 -20.62
C LYS A 158 0.57 -3.27 -19.27
N LEU A 159 -0.69 -2.83 -19.24
CA LEU A 159 -1.46 -2.79 -18.00
C LEU A 159 -1.92 -4.18 -17.53
N LYS A 160 -2.21 -5.11 -18.44
CA LYS A 160 -2.48 -6.52 -18.09
C LYS A 160 -1.25 -7.18 -17.48
N LYS A 161 -0.07 -7.02 -18.08
CA LYS A 161 1.18 -7.62 -17.59
C LYS A 161 1.59 -7.10 -16.21
N ASN A 162 1.25 -5.86 -15.88
CA ASN A 162 1.52 -5.26 -14.58
C ASN A 162 0.39 -5.43 -13.55
N ARG A 163 -0.60 -6.31 -13.79
CA ARG A 163 -1.58 -6.75 -12.77
C ARG A 163 -0.96 -7.70 -11.72
N ILE A 164 0.23 -7.41 -11.23
CA ILE A 164 0.78 -8.09 -10.05
C ILE A 164 0.27 -7.35 -8.80
N SER A 165 -0.65 -8.03 -8.10
CA SER A 165 -1.22 -7.75 -6.77
C SER A 165 -1.90 -6.39 -6.50
N ARG A 166 -2.98 -6.10 -7.24
CA ARG A 166 -4.19 -5.38 -6.75
C ARG A 166 -5.23 -5.34 -7.88
N ARG A 167 -6.09 -6.36 -7.96
CA ARG A 167 -7.17 -6.41 -8.97
C ARG A 167 -8.42 -5.70 -8.45
N ASP A 168 -8.74 -4.58 -9.10
CA ASP A 168 -10.11 -4.07 -9.20
C ASP A 168 -10.69 -4.36 -10.59
N VAL A 169 -11.99 -4.63 -10.59
CA VAL A 169 -12.86 -5.10 -11.68
C VAL A 169 -13.43 -3.93 -12.52
N GLY A 170 -13.02 -2.68 -12.30
CA GLY A 170 -13.65 -1.51 -12.94
C GLY A 170 -13.16 -1.10 -14.33
N ALA A 171 -12.03 -1.62 -14.83
CA ALA A 171 -11.39 -1.06 -16.03
C ALA A 171 -12.10 -1.37 -17.37
N ASN A 172 -13.03 -2.33 -17.40
CA ASN A 172 -13.76 -2.67 -18.62
C ASN A 172 -14.94 -1.72 -18.94
N LYS A 173 -15.34 -0.84 -18.00
CA LYS A 173 -16.44 0.12 -18.23
C LYS A 173 -16.00 1.44 -18.87
N LEU A 174 -14.70 1.75 -18.90
CA LEU A 174 -14.21 3.01 -19.50
C LEU A 174 -13.90 2.92 -21.00
N LEU A 175 -13.80 1.71 -21.55
CA LEU A 175 -13.49 1.49 -22.98
C LEU A 175 -14.74 1.20 -23.83
N THR A 176 -15.93 1.15 -23.22
CA THR A 176 -17.21 0.89 -23.90
C THR A 176 -18.24 2.02 -23.71
N ALA A 177 -17.93 3.08 -22.97
CA ALA A 177 -18.88 4.11 -22.59
C ALA A 177 -18.94 5.34 -23.51
N THR A 178 -18.39 5.29 -24.73
CA THR A 178 -18.57 6.36 -25.74
C THR A 178 -19.79 6.18 -26.64
N SER A 179 -20.69 5.24 -26.31
CA SER A 179 -21.95 5.06 -27.04
C SER A 179 -23.14 4.98 -26.07
N GLY A 180 -23.74 6.12 -25.73
CA GLY A 180 -25.11 6.15 -25.19
C GLY A 180 -25.32 6.97 -23.91
N MET A 181 -25.90 8.16 -24.11
CA MET A 181 -26.88 8.92 -23.31
C MET A 181 -26.80 8.92 -21.76
N GLY A 182 -26.98 10.13 -21.22
CA GLY A 182 -26.79 10.46 -19.82
C GLY A 182 -27.75 9.81 -18.82
N ARG A 183 -27.31 9.77 -17.58
CA ARG A 183 -28.11 10.05 -16.37
C ARG A 183 -27.17 10.29 -15.20
N GLY A 184 -27.42 11.38 -14.48
CA GLY A 184 -26.62 11.80 -13.34
C GLY A 184 -26.68 10.82 -12.18
N THR A 185 -25.61 10.82 -11.38
CA THR A 185 -25.70 10.66 -9.93
C THR A 185 -24.61 11.48 -9.27
N SER A 186 -25.01 12.06 -8.15
CA SER A 186 -24.28 12.91 -7.22
C SER A 186 -23.18 12.14 -6.48
N ASP A 187 -22.33 12.89 -5.77
CA ASP A 187 -21.24 12.45 -4.88
C ASP A 187 -19.89 12.10 -5.53
N LEU A 188 -19.19 13.15 -5.95
CA LEU A 188 -17.74 13.13 -6.19
C LEU A 188 -17.01 14.17 -5.33
N ASN A 189 -17.29 14.18 -4.03
CA ASN A 189 -16.46 14.82 -3.00
C ASN A 189 -15.73 13.75 -2.15
N MET A 190 -14.95 12.85 -2.77
CA MET A 190 -14.25 11.77 -2.06
C MET A 190 -12.73 11.70 -2.31
N PHE A 191 -12.14 12.73 -2.91
CA PHE A 191 -10.68 12.88 -2.97
C PHE A 191 -10.25 14.21 -2.36
N GLN A 192 -10.52 14.38 -1.07
CA GLN A 192 -9.74 15.31 -0.26
C GLN A 192 -8.47 14.59 0.23
N GLN A 193 -7.36 15.15 -0.25
CA GLN A 193 -6.07 15.27 0.41
C GLN A 193 -5.31 13.96 0.70
N LEU A 194 -4.37 13.66 -0.21
CA LEU A 194 -3.11 13.08 0.23
C LEU A 194 -2.50 14.02 1.28
N PRO A 195 -2.04 13.54 2.44
CA PRO A 195 -1.38 14.42 3.41
C PRO A 195 -0.17 15.05 2.74
N ASN A 196 -0.21 16.39 2.67
CA ASN A 196 0.91 17.22 2.28
C ASN A 196 1.98 17.04 3.38
N ASN A 197 2.95 16.16 3.15
CA ASN A 197 3.94 15.75 4.15
C ASN A 197 5.04 16.82 4.41
N TYR A 198 4.78 18.09 4.13
CA TYR A 198 5.76 19.17 4.31
C TYR A 198 5.68 19.94 5.63
N ASP A 199 4.69 19.67 6.50
CA ASP A 199 4.66 20.26 7.84
C ASP A 199 4.57 19.19 8.92
N LYS A 200 5.73 18.62 9.28
CA LYS A 200 5.88 18.00 10.59
C LYS A 200 6.24 19.07 11.60
N GLN A 201 5.23 19.60 12.28
CA GLN A 201 5.43 20.18 13.60
C GLN A 201 6.14 19.11 14.47
N GLN A 202 7.31 19.46 14.99
CA GLN A 202 7.98 18.70 16.02
C GLN A 202 7.07 18.70 17.25
N LYS A 203 6.31 17.61 17.46
CA LYS A 203 5.73 17.34 18.78
C LYS A 203 6.89 16.90 19.68
N THR A 204 7.28 17.79 20.58
CA THR A 204 8.18 17.52 21.69
C THR A 204 7.58 16.38 22.52
N TYR A 205 8.26 15.24 22.55
CA TYR A 205 7.89 14.13 23.43
C TYR A 205 8.37 14.46 24.84
N SER A 206 7.46 14.81 25.74
CA SER A 206 7.76 14.81 27.16
C SER A 206 7.68 13.38 27.67
N LEU A 207 8.80 12.84 28.13
CA LEU A 207 8.84 11.57 28.87
C LEU A 207 8.12 11.77 30.21
N PRO A 208 7.31 10.80 30.67
CA PRO A 208 6.78 10.85 32.04
C PRO A 208 7.94 10.76 33.03
N ALA A 209 7.90 11.62 34.05
CA ALA A 209 8.87 11.61 35.14
C ALA A 209 8.83 10.26 35.87
N ALA A 210 10.00 9.70 36.15
CA ALA A 210 10.14 8.51 36.97
C ALA A 210 9.61 8.78 38.38
N GLU A 211 8.71 7.93 38.87
CA GLU A 211 8.24 7.98 40.25
C GLU A 211 9.37 7.59 41.21
N PRO A 212 9.54 8.29 42.34
CA PRO A 212 10.56 7.97 43.32
C PRO A 212 10.20 6.69 44.07
N SER A 213 11.13 5.74 44.08
CA SER A 213 11.08 4.54 44.90
C SER A 213 11.17 4.92 46.38
N THR A 214 10.08 4.71 47.13
CA THR A 214 10.11 4.71 48.59
C THR A 214 10.85 3.47 49.07
N ILE A 215 12.05 3.68 49.61
CA ILE A 215 12.76 2.69 50.41
C ILE A 215 12.28 2.92 51.85
N ASP A 216 11.42 2.03 52.34
CA ASP A 216 11.08 1.97 53.76
C ASP A 216 12.30 1.44 54.53
N SER A 217 12.67 2.16 55.60
CA SER A 217 13.64 1.74 56.61
C SER A 217 12.92 1.28 57.87
#